data_AF-A0A0A1EG67-F1
#
_entry.id   AF-A0A0A1EG67-F1
#
_cell.length_a   1.000
_cell.length_b   1.000
_cell.length_c   1.000
_cell.angle_alpha   90.00
_cell.angle_beta   90.00
_cell.angle_gamma   90.00
#
_symmetry.space_group_name_H-M   'P 1'
#
loop_
_entity.id
_entity.type
_entity.pdbx_description
1 polymer ?
#
loop_
_entity_poly.entity_id
_entity_poly.type
_entity_poly.pdbx_seq_one_letter_code
_entity_poly.pdbx_strand_id
1 'polypeptide(L)'
;ACGLVKNLALMACISVGSYSAPVIEFLEEWGLESLEENAHSSTPCTKVFVNGVWMGVHRDPANLVKTIKKLRRKDDISPEVSVVRDIREKELRLYTDAGRVCRPLFIVENQHLALQKKHIRWLHNGFNDEGEEYKWEQLVKGGIIELLDAEEEETVMISMTPEDLETSRLQQSGVNPHANDGDFDPAARLKAGINSHTWTHCEIHPSMILGICASIIPFPDHNQSPRNTYQS
;
A
#
# COMPACT_ATOMS: atom_id res chain seq x y z
N ALA A 1 -20.36 23.51 -8.91
CA ALA A 1 -19.68 23.02 -7.69
C ALA A 1 -18.32 22.40 -8.05
N CYS A 2 -17.42 23.17 -8.69
CA CYS A 2 -16.11 22.66 -9.14
C CYS A 2 -15.25 22.30 -7.92
N GLY A 3 -14.75 21.06 -7.84
CA GLY A 3 -13.91 20.57 -6.76
C GLY A 3 -14.64 20.21 -5.45
N LEU A 4 -15.91 20.58 -5.31
CA LEU A 4 -16.74 20.26 -4.14
C LEU A 4 -17.36 18.85 -4.25
N VAL A 5 -17.90 18.52 -5.43
CA VAL A 5 -18.39 17.17 -5.72
C VAL A 5 -17.23 16.38 -6.32
N LYS A 6 -16.93 15.24 -5.73
CA LYS A 6 -15.86 14.33 -6.14
C LYS A 6 -16.45 12.94 -6.38
N ASN A 7 -15.81 12.19 -7.27
CA ASN A 7 -16.17 10.80 -7.56
C ASN A 7 -15.03 9.90 -7.08
N LEU A 8 -15.38 8.74 -6.53
CA LEU A 8 -14.40 7.72 -6.17
C LEU A 8 -13.76 7.13 -7.43
N ALA A 9 -12.49 6.77 -7.31
CA ALA A 9 -11.78 5.98 -8.30
C ALA A 9 -12.35 4.56 -8.37
N LEU A 10 -12.14 3.85 -9.48
CA LEU A 10 -12.70 2.51 -9.70
C LEU A 10 -12.32 1.50 -8.60
N MET A 11 -11.11 1.61 -8.06
CA MET A 11 -10.61 0.71 -7.01
C MET A 11 -10.65 1.32 -5.61
N ALA A 12 -11.22 2.51 -5.43
CA ALA A 12 -11.30 3.11 -4.11
C ALA A 12 -12.28 2.33 -3.22
N CYS A 13 -11.85 1.98 -2.02
CA CYS A 13 -12.65 1.37 -0.97
C CYS A 13 -12.80 2.36 0.18
N ILE A 14 -13.93 2.30 0.90
CA ILE A 14 -14.13 3.09 2.13
C ILE A 14 -14.06 2.10 3.29
N SER A 15 -13.22 2.39 4.30
CA SER A 15 -13.14 1.56 5.50
C SER A 15 -14.48 1.53 6.22
N VAL A 16 -14.92 0.34 6.62
CA VAL A 16 -16.12 0.15 7.46
C VAL A 16 -15.76 0.33 8.94
N GLY A 17 -14.47 0.19 9.27
CA GLY A 17 -13.96 0.27 10.62
C GLY A 17 -13.95 -1.10 11.30
N SER A 18 -13.09 -1.22 12.31
CA SER A 18 -12.92 -2.45 13.08
C SER A 18 -12.70 -2.14 14.55
N TYR A 19 -12.96 -3.13 15.40
CA TYR A 19 -12.72 -3.03 16.83
C TYR A 19 -11.23 -2.79 17.09
N SER A 20 -10.90 -1.78 17.89
CA SER A 20 -9.52 -1.46 18.26
C SER A 20 -8.96 -2.36 19.35
N ALA A 21 -9.81 -3.07 20.10
CA ALA A 21 -9.38 -3.90 21.24
C ALA A 21 -8.29 -4.93 20.87
N PRO A 22 -8.39 -5.72 19.78
CA PRO A 22 -7.32 -6.65 19.40
C PRO A 22 -5.99 -5.97 19.09
N VAL A 23 -6.04 -4.75 18.54
CA VAL A 23 -4.83 -3.96 18.25
C VAL A 23 -4.21 -3.46 19.55
N ILE A 24 -5.02 -3.00 20.51
CA ILE A 24 -4.56 -2.51 21.81
C ILE A 24 -3.96 -3.67 22.63
N GLU A 25 -4.67 -4.79 22.73
CA GLU A 25 -4.18 -6.00 23.41
C GLU A 25 -2.83 -6.45 22.84
N PHE A 26 -2.72 -6.49 21.51
CA PHE A 26 -1.45 -6.80 20.84
C PHE A 26 -0.33 -5.82 21.22
N LEU A 27 -0.61 -4.52 21.26
CA LEU A 27 0.40 -3.51 21.62
C LEU A 27 0.88 -3.68 23.07
N GLU A 28 -0.04 -3.92 24.01
CA GLU A 28 0.29 -4.16 25.42
C GLU A 28 1.14 -5.43 25.60
N GLU A 29 0.81 -6.52 24.91
CA GLU A 29 1.60 -7.76 24.93
C GLU A 29 2.98 -7.60 24.27
N TRP A 30 3.10 -6.72 23.28
CA TRP A 30 4.34 -6.45 22.54
C TRP A 30 5.12 -5.26 23.07
N GLY A 31 5.18 -5.09 24.40
CA GLY A 31 6.17 -4.20 25.03
C GLY A 31 5.88 -2.71 24.86
N LEU A 32 4.61 -2.34 24.70
CA LEU A 32 4.18 -0.96 24.88
C LEU A 32 4.34 -0.57 26.35
N GLU A 33 5.17 0.44 26.62
CA GLU A 33 5.39 0.99 27.95
C GLU A 33 4.38 2.11 28.22
N SER A 34 3.76 2.10 29.41
CA SER A 34 2.82 3.14 29.79
C SER A 34 3.52 4.48 30.01
N LEU A 35 2.75 5.56 29.90
CA LEU A 35 3.25 6.92 30.13
C LEU A 35 3.85 7.12 31.52
N GLU A 36 3.25 6.49 32.53
CA GLU A 36 3.68 6.58 33.93
C GLU A 36 5.03 5.88 34.15
N GLU A 37 5.22 4.72 33.52
CA GLU A 37 6.45 3.94 33.59
C GLU A 37 7.62 4.63 32.89
N ASN A 38 7.37 5.31 31.77
CA ASN A 38 8.41 5.92 30.95
C ASN A 38 8.76 7.37 31.35
N ALA A 39 8.05 7.99 32.29
CA ALA A 39 8.22 9.41 32.65
C ALA A 39 9.66 9.81 33.05
N HIS A 40 10.49 8.86 33.49
CA HIS A 40 11.86 9.08 33.95
C HIS A 40 12.92 8.47 33.03
N SER A 41 12.53 7.89 31.90
CA SER A 41 13.47 7.23 30.97
C SER A 41 14.21 8.26 30.13
N SER A 42 15.55 8.16 30.12
CA SER A 42 16.41 8.97 29.24
C SER A 42 16.53 8.40 27.82
N THR A 43 15.97 7.21 27.58
CA THR A 43 16.13 6.52 26.29
C THR A 43 15.10 7.07 25.29
N PRO A 44 15.51 7.43 24.06
CA PRO A 44 14.57 7.90 23.05
C PRO A 44 13.62 6.78 22.64
N CYS A 45 12.34 6.93 22.99
CA CYS A 45 11.26 6.02 22.59
C CYS A 45 10.37 6.66 21.51
N THR A 46 9.61 5.84 20.79
CA THR A 46 8.61 6.28 19.81
C THR A 46 7.23 6.27 20.45
N LYS A 47 6.47 7.36 20.29
CA LYS A 47 5.09 7.46 20.81
C LYS A 47 4.17 6.59 19.97
N VAL A 48 3.25 5.88 20.61
CA VAL A 48 2.27 5.04 19.92
C VAL A 48 0.87 5.59 20.14
N PHE A 49 0.17 5.86 19.05
CA PHE A 49 -1.20 6.38 19.03
C PHE A 49 -2.14 5.37 18.37
N VAL A 50 -3.32 5.17 18.95
CA VAL A 50 -4.39 4.37 18.34
C VAL A 50 -5.63 5.27 18.26
N ASN A 51 -6.13 5.54 17.05
CA ASN A 51 -7.27 6.43 16.81
C ASN A 51 -7.13 7.81 17.49
N GLY A 52 -5.90 8.35 17.48
CA GLY A 52 -5.57 9.65 18.10
C GLY A 52 -5.33 9.60 19.62
N VAL A 53 -5.60 8.47 20.29
CA VAL A 53 -5.31 8.31 21.72
C VAL A 53 -3.86 7.89 21.91
N TRP A 54 -3.12 8.64 22.73
CA TRP A 54 -1.74 8.27 23.09
C TRP A 54 -1.76 7.10 24.07
N MET A 55 -1.42 5.92 23.56
CA MET A 55 -1.44 4.68 24.35
C MET A 55 -0.18 4.49 25.20
N GLY A 56 0.97 4.90 24.69
CA GLY A 56 2.24 4.74 25.40
C GLY A 56 3.44 5.00 24.50
N VAL A 57 4.57 4.41 24.86
CA VAL A 57 5.80 4.49 24.06
C VAL A 57 6.36 3.10 23.78
N HIS A 58 7.12 2.98 22.71
CA HIS A 58 7.79 1.72 22.34
C HIS A 58 9.23 2.00 21.94
N ARG A 59 10.16 1.12 22.35
CA ARG A 59 11.61 1.28 22.10
C ARG A 59 12.04 0.81 20.71
N ASP A 60 11.40 -0.23 20.18
CA ASP A 60 11.68 -0.79 18.84
C ASP A 60 10.45 -0.72 17.89
N PRO A 61 10.06 0.49 17.44
CA PRO A 61 8.90 0.66 16.57
C PRO A 61 9.08 0.00 15.20
N ALA A 62 10.31 -0.29 14.77
CA ALA A 62 10.57 -0.89 13.46
C ALA A 62 10.10 -2.36 13.43
N ASN A 63 10.45 -3.12 14.47
CA ASN A 63 9.98 -4.50 14.61
C ASN A 63 8.46 -4.54 14.86
N LEU A 64 7.93 -3.63 15.67
CA LEU A 64 6.49 -3.54 15.93
C LEU A 64 5.68 -3.36 14.64
N VAL A 65 6.05 -2.38 13.80
CA VAL A 65 5.38 -2.16 12.50
C VAL A 65 5.47 -3.39 11.59
N LYS A 66 6.64 -4.04 11.55
CA LYS A 66 6.83 -5.26 10.75
C LYS A 66 5.89 -6.38 11.22
N THR A 67 5.73 -6.56 12.52
CA THR A 67 4.84 -7.59 13.09
C THR A 67 3.38 -7.24 12.81
N ILE A 68 2.94 -5.99 13.03
CA ILE A 68 1.55 -5.58 12.78
C ILE A 68 1.19 -5.75 11.30
N LYS A 69 2.05 -5.31 10.38
CA LYS A 69 1.83 -5.53 8.94
C LYS A 69 1.77 -7.01 8.58
N LYS A 70 2.57 -7.86 9.23
CA LYS A 70 2.53 -9.31 9.02
C LYS A 70 1.22 -9.93 9.52
N LEU A 71 0.67 -9.47 10.64
CA LEU A 71 -0.63 -9.91 11.16
C LEU A 71 -1.77 -9.43 10.25
N ARG A 72 -1.72 -8.18 9.77
CA ARG A 72 -2.66 -7.64 8.78
C ARG A 72 -2.70 -8.50 7.51
N ARG A 73 -1.53 -8.89 6.99
CA ARG A 73 -1.39 -9.73 5.78
C ARG A 73 -1.82 -11.19 5.97
N LYS A 74 -2.19 -11.60 7.18
CA LYS A 74 -2.65 -12.95 7.52
C LYS A 74 -4.11 -13.00 7.95
N ASP A 75 -4.82 -11.87 7.93
CA ASP A 75 -6.19 -11.74 8.44
C ASP A 75 -6.30 -11.91 9.98
N ASP A 76 -5.18 -11.83 10.72
CA ASP A 76 -5.19 -11.82 12.19
C ASP A 76 -5.63 -10.45 12.74
N ILE A 77 -5.29 -9.38 12.01
CA ILE A 77 -5.80 -8.02 12.20
C ILE A 77 -6.53 -7.62 10.92
N SER A 78 -7.63 -6.86 11.06
CA SER A 78 -8.43 -6.40 9.92
C SER A 78 -7.53 -5.74 8.85
N PRO A 79 -7.68 -6.11 7.55
CA PRO A 79 -6.95 -5.51 6.44
C PRO A 79 -7.13 -4.00 6.31
N GLU A 80 -8.19 -3.43 6.89
CA GLU A 80 -8.47 -1.99 6.88
C GLU A 80 -7.65 -1.19 7.89
N VAL A 81 -6.98 -1.84 8.85
CA VAL A 81 -6.17 -1.15 9.87
C VAL A 81 -4.97 -0.50 9.19
N SER A 82 -4.84 0.82 9.36
CA SER A 82 -3.71 1.59 8.84
C SER A 82 -2.60 1.70 9.86
N VAL A 83 -1.35 1.65 9.38
CA VAL A 83 -0.15 1.66 10.20
C VAL A 83 0.85 2.66 9.64
N VAL A 84 0.96 3.81 10.31
CA VAL A 84 1.77 4.95 9.87
C VAL A 84 2.93 5.15 10.84
N ARG A 85 4.17 5.03 10.36
CA ARG A 85 5.37 5.30 11.17
C ARG A 85 6.05 6.57 10.68
N ASP A 86 5.90 7.64 11.44
CA ASP A 86 6.64 8.88 11.25
C ASP A 86 8.00 8.79 11.96
N ILE A 87 9.05 8.59 11.17
CA ILE A 87 10.43 8.47 11.67
C ILE A 87 10.94 9.81 12.20
N ARG A 88 10.52 10.93 11.59
CA ARG A 88 11.01 12.27 11.95
C ARG A 88 10.42 12.72 13.27
N GLU A 89 9.11 12.58 13.42
CA GLU A 89 8.39 12.97 14.64
C GLU A 89 8.47 11.91 15.75
N LYS A 90 9.02 10.72 15.43
CA LYS A 90 9.08 9.56 16.33
C LYS A 90 7.70 9.15 16.82
N GLU A 91 6.75 9.03 15.90
CA GLU A 91 5.38 8.63 16.18
C GLU A 91 4.97 7.43 15.34
N LEU A 92 4.28 6.48 15.97
CA LEU A 92 3.58 5.39 15.34
C LEU A 92 2.08 5.64 15.54
N ARG A 93 1.33 5.77 14.46
CA ARG A 93 -0.11 6.01 14.48
C ARG A 93 -0.82 4.82 13.85
N LEU A 94 -1.81 4.30 14.54
CA LEU A 94 -2.67 3.22 14.08
C LEU A 94 -4.11 3.71 14.00
N TYR A 95 -4.78 3.40 12.89
CA TYR A 95 -6.18 3.77 12.66
C TYR A 95 -7.02 2.54 12.37
N THR A 96 -8.09 2.38 13.13
CA THR A 96 -9.10 1.32 12.98
C THR A 96 -10.48 1.88 12.68
N ASP A 97 -10.59 3.19 12.54
CA ASP A 97 -11.83 3.93 12.29
C ASP A 97 -12.36 3.74 10.86
N ALA A 98 -13.64 4.07 10.72
CA ALA A 98 -14.40 4.00 9.49
C ALA A 98 -14.28 5.30 8.68
N GLY A 99 -14.54 5.24 7.38
CA GLY A 99 -14.61 6.42 6.51
C GLY A 99 -13.30 6.82 5.85
N ARG A 100 -12.21 6.08 6.08
CA ARG A 100 -10.94 6.28 5.38
C ARG A 100 -11.06 5.75 3.95
N VAL A 101 -10.51 6.48 3.00
CA VAL A 101 -10.44 6.03 1.60
C VAL A 101 -9.17 5.23 1.44
N CYS A 102 -9.32 3.97 1.04
CA CYS A 102 -8.22 3.05 0.80
C CYS A 102 -8.14 2.67 -0.69
N ARG A 103 -6.95 2.35 -1.16
CA ARG A 103 -6.75 1.70 -2.47
C ARG A 103 -5.95 0.40 -2.34
N PRO A 104 -6.28 -0.65 -3.11
CA PRO A 104 -5.52 -1.88 -3.12
C PRO A 104 -4.25 -1.73 -3.97
N LEU A 105 -3.12 -2.21 -3.46
CA LEU A 105 -1.86 -2.27 -4.17
C LEU A 105 -1.23 -3.66 -4.04
N PHE A 106 -0.39 -4.06 -5.01
CA PHE A 106 0.39 -5.27 -4.87
C PHE A 106 1.53 -5.08 -3.88
N ILE A 107 1.71 -6.04 -2.99
CA ILE A 107 2.85 -6.06 -2.07
C ILE A 107 4.13 -6.39 -2.84
N VAL A 108 5.19 -5.64 -2.57
CA VAL A 108 6.54 -5.89 -3.09
C VAL A 108 7.46 -6.31 -1.95
N GLU A 109 8.12 -7.45 -2.10
CA GLU A 109 9.14 -7.94 -1.18
C GLU A 109 10.44 -8.20 -1.94
N ASN A 110 11.55 -7.64 -1.47
CA ASN A 110 12.87 -7.78 -2.10
C ASN A 110 12.84 -7.45 -3.61
N GLN A 111 12.17 -6.35 -3.98
CA GLN A 111 11.98 -5.93 -5.38
C GLN A 111 11.25 -6.94 -6.27
N HIS A 112 10.48 -7.87 -5.69
CA HIS A 112 9.63 -8.81 -6.41
C HIS A 112 8.18 -8.65 -5.96
N LEU A 113 7.25 -8.81 -6.90
CA LEU A 113 5.83 -8.88 -6.56
C LEU A 113 5.58 -10.14 -5.71
N ALA A 114 4.80 -9.98 -4.64
CA ALA A 114 4.22 -11.12 -3.92
C ALA A 114 3.29 -11.94 -4.83
N LEU A 115 2.65 -11.28 -5.82
CA LEU A 115 1.84 -11.92 -6.84
C LEU A 115 2.70 -12.83 -7.75
N GLN A 116 2.29 -14.09 -7.88
CA GLN A 116 2.94 -15.07 -8.75
C GLN A 116 1.95 -15.59 -9.80
N LYS A 117 2.47 -16.16 -10.90
CA LYS A 117 1.64 -16.76 -11.97
C LYS A 117 0.68 -17.85 -11.47
N LYS A 118 1.00 -18.54 -10.38
CA LYS A 118 0.10 -19.53 -9.76
C LYS A 118 -1.17 -18.87 -9.20
N HIS A 119 -1.07 -17.69 -8.58
CA HIS A 119 -2.22 -16.97 -8.04
C HIS A 119 -3.16 -16.53 -9.18
N ILE A 120 -2.60 -16.10 -10.31
CA ILE A 120 -3.38 -15.75 -11.51
C ILE A 120 -4.13 -16.97 -12.05
N ARG A 121 -3.48 -18.14 -12.08
CA ARG A 121 -4.12 -19.40 -12.48
C ARG A 121 -5.26 -19.77 -11.53
N TRP A 122 -5.04 -19.65 -10.22
CA TRP A 122 -6.08 -19.93 -9.22
C TRP A 122 -7.28 -18.99 -9.36
N LEU A 123 -7.06 -17.69 -9.59
CA LEU A 123 -8.14 -16.73 -9.86
C LEU A 123 -8.93 -17.07 -11.11
N HIS A 124 -8.26 -17.47 -12.19
CA HIS A 124 -8.92 -17.86 -13.44
C HIS A 124 -9.77 -19.12 -13.27
N ASN A 125 -9.26 -20.09 -12.51
CA ASN A 125 -9.96 -21.35 -12.26
C ASN A 125 -11.03 -21.22 -11.16
N GLY A 126 -10.94 -20.19 -10.32
CA GLY A 126 -11.78 -19.98 -9.13
C GLY A 126 -11.38 -20.82 -7.91
N PHE A 127 -10.38 -21.69 -8.04
CA PHE A 127 -9.93 -22.60 -6.98
C PHE A 127 -8.40 -22.69 -6.91
N ASN A 128 -7.86 -22.90 -5.71
CA ASN A 128 -6.44 -23.20 -5.51
C ASN A 128 -6.13 -24.69 -5.76
N ASP A 129 -4.86 -25.07 -5.62
CA ASP A 129 -4.41 -26.47 -5.83
C ASP A 129 -5.00 -27.45 -4.80
N GLU A 130 -5.54 -26.94 -3.69
CA GLU A 130 -6.17 -27.71 -2.60
C GLU A 130 -7.69 -27.84 -2.78
N GLY A 131 -8.25 -27.23 -3.82
CA GLY A 131 -9.69 -27.25 -4.12
C GLY A 131 -10.50 -26.21 -3.34
N GLU A 132 -9.85 -25.28 -2.65
CA GLU A 132 -10.52 -24.18 -1.94
C GLU A 132 -10.80 -23.02 -2.89
N GLU A 133 -11.89 -22.30 -2.66
CA GLU A 133 -12.28 -21.15 -3.45
C GLU A 133 -11.23 -20.03 -3.36
N TYR A 134 -10.80 -19.51 -4.53
CA TYR A 134 -9.76 -18.49 -4.63
C TYR A 134 -10.26 -17.29 -5.44
N LYS A 135 -10.62 -16.22 -4.73
CA LYS A 135 -11.13 -14.95 -5.26
C LYS A 135 -10.29 -13.78 -4.74
N TRP A 136 -10.81 -12.55 -4.92
CA TRP A 136 -10.19 -11.32 -4.43
C TRP A 136 -9.90 -11.35 -2.92
N GLU A 137 -10.83 -11.87 -2.11
CA GLU A 137 -10.67 -11.93 -0.66
C GLU A 137 -9.40 -12.70 -0.26
N GLN A 138 -9.11 -13.81 -0.95
CA GLN A 138 -7.93 -14.64 -0.71
C GLN A 138 -6.63 -13.94 -1.13
N LEU A 139 -6.67 -12.99 -2.08
CA LEU A 139 -5.51 -12.16 -2.40
C LEU A 139 -5.18 -11.17 -1.27
N VAL A 140 -6.21 -10.59 -0.65
CA VAL A 140 -6.05 -9.66 0.47
C VAL A 140 -5.59 -10.43 1.71
N LYS A 141 -6.33 -11.47 2.09
CA LYS A 141 -6.01 -12.32 3.27
C LYS A 141 -4.72 -13.12 3.11
N GLY A 142 -4.32 -13.42 1.89
CA GLY A 142 -3.08 -14.12 1.56
C GLY A 142 -1.85 -13.20 1.49
N GLY A 143 -1.98 -11.91 1.81
CA GLY A 143 -0.86 -10.97 1.80
C GLY A 143 -0.27 -10.74 0.41
N ILE A 144 -1.10 -10.81 -0.64
CA ILE A 144 -0.71 -10.48 -2.02
C ILE A 144 -1.06 -9.02 -2.33
N ILE A 145 -2.19 -8.57 -1.81
CA ILE A 145 -2.71 -7.21 -1.96
C ILE A 145 -2.83 -6.58 -0.58
N GLU A 146 -2.45 -5.31 -0.47
CA GLU A 146 -2.56 -4.51 0.74
C GLU A 146 -3.45 -3.30 0.46
N LEU A 147 -4.40 -3.01 1.36
CA LEU A 147 -5.21 -1.81 1.29
C LEU A 147 -4.45 -0.68 1.99
N LEU A 148 -4.09 0.35 1.24
CA LEU A 148 -3.43 1.54 1.79
C LEU A 148 -4.40 2.70 1.83
N ASP A 149 -4.43 3.42 2.96
CA ASP A 149 -5.09 4.71 3.05
C ASP A 149 -4.11 5.86 2.75
N ALA A 150 -4.67 7.06 2.65
CA ALA A 150 -3.91 8.27 2.30
C ALA A 150 -2.79 8.59 3.29
N GLU A 151 -2.93 8.26 4.58
CA GLU A 151 -1.86 8.53 5.55
C GLU A 151 -0.73 7.48 5.48
N GLU A 152 -1.06 6.21 5.27
CA GLU A 152 -0.05 5.16 5.10
C GLU A 152 0.74 5.35 3.80
N GLU A 153 0.09 5.89 2.76
CA GLU A 153 0.70 6.24 1.47
C GLU A 153 1.93 7.15 1.58
N GLU A 154 1.94 8.07 2.54
CA GLU A 154 3.07 8.99 2.78
C GLU A 154 4.35 8.26 3.26
N THR A 155 4.23 7.01 3.72
CA THR A 155 5.35 6.23 4.29
C THR A 155 5.83 5.10 3.40
N VAL A 156 5.15 4.84 2.27
CA VAL A 156 5.46 3.74 1.36
C VAL A 156 6.11 4.24 0.08
N MET A 157 6.66 3.31 -0.70
CA MET A 157 7.23 3.58 -2.01
C MET A 157 6.57 2.67 -3.04
N ILE A 158 5.86 3.27 -4.00
CA ILE A 158 4.98 2.58 -4.94
C ILE A 158 5.57 2.64 -6.35
N SER A 159 5.87 1.49 -6.96
CA SER A 159 6.25 1.42 -8.37
C SER A 159 5.02 1.53 -9.28
N MET A 160 5.15 2.17 -10.45
CA MET A 160 4.01 2.37 -11.34
C MET A 160 3.72 1.14 -12.18
N THR A 161 4.76 0.40 -12.58
CA THR A 161 4.62 -0.85 -13.32
C THR A 161 5.57 -1.93 -12.81
N PRO A 162 5.30 -3.22 -13.09
CA PRO A 162 6.21 -4.30 -12.72
C PRO A 162 7.59 -4.20 -13.39
N GLU A 163 7.68 -3.59 -14.58
CA GLU A 163 8.96 -3.35 -15.27
C GLU A 163 9.85 -2.37 -14.49
N ASP A 164 9.27 -1.45 -13.72
CA ASP A 164 10.03 -0.54 -12.86
C ASP A 164 10.80 -1.33 -11.78
N LEU A 165 10.19 -2.40 -11.26
CA LEU A 165 10.82 -3.29 -10.29
C LEU A 165 12.01 -4.04 -10.93
N GLU A 166 11.85 -4.50 -12.16
CA GLU A 166 12.93 -5.15 -12.91
C GLU A 166 14.09 -4.20 -13.18
N THR A 167 13.78 -2.98 -13.61
CA THR A 167 14.75 -1.91 -13.82
C THR A 167 15.54 -1.65 -12.54
N SER A 168 14.87 -1.49 -11.40
CA SER A 168 15.53 -1.32 -10.09
C SER A 168 16.43 -2.50 -9.71
N ARG A 169 16.04 -3.75 -10.02
CA ARG A 169 16.87 -4.95 -9.76
C ARG A 169 18.13 -4.96 -10.60
N LEU A 170 18.03 -4.63 -11.89
CA LEU A 170 19.17 -4.57 -12.81
C LEU A 170 20.15 -3.46 -12.40
N GLN A 171 19.64 -2.28 -12.05
CA GLN A 171 20.48 -1.20 -11.54
C GLN A 171 21.21 -1.60 -10.25
N GLN A 172 20.54 -2.29 -9.33
CA GLN A 172 21.16 -2.77 -8.08
C GLN A 172 22.27 -3.80 -8.33
N SER A 173 22.18 -4.62 -9.37
CA SER A 173 23.23 -5.56 -9.76
C SER A 173 24.34 -4.93 -10.62
N GLY A 174 24.28 -3.62 -10.87
CA GLY A 174 25.23 -2.89 -11.71
C GLY A 174 25.06 -3.16 -13.22
N VAL A 175 23.97 -3.80 -13.61
CA VAL A 175 23.63 -4.07 -15.01
C VAL A 175 22.86 -2.88 -15.56
N ASN A 176 23.26 -2.38 -16.74
CA ASN A 176 22.52 -1.32 -17.40
C ASN A 176 21.14 -1.85 -17.84
N PRO A 177 20.01 -1.33 -17.31
CA PRO A 177 18.68 -1.80 -17.65
C PRO A 177 18.33 -1.62 -19.13
N HIS A 178 18.93 -0.61 -19.75
CA HIS A 178 18.68 -0.24 -21.14
C HIS A 178 19.62 -0.95 -22.13
N ALA A 179 20.46 -1.88 -21.66
CA ALA A 179 21.37 -2.62 -22.55
C ALA A 179 20.64 -3.50 -23.58
N ASN A 180 19.42 -3.93 -23.26
CA ASN A 180 18.58 -4.78 -24.11
C ASN A 180 17.35 -4.04 -24.65
N ASP A 181 17.23 -2.73 -24.42
CA ASP A 181 16.18 -1.97 -25.08
C ASP A 181 16.44 -2.02 -26.59
N GLY A 182 15.40 -2.28 -27.37
CA GLY A 182 15.49 -2.31 -28.83
C GLY A 182 15.86 -0.94 -29.41
N ASP A 183 15.77 -0.83 -30.74
CA ASP A 183 15.97 0.46 -31.40
C ASP A 183 15.05 1.54 -30.80
N PHE A 184 15.59 2.74 -30.63
CA PHE A 184 14.87 3.89 -30.10
C PHE A 184 13.63 4.17 -30.95
N ASP A 185 12.44 4.05 -30.34
CA ASP A 185 11.16 4.41 -30.96
C ASP A 185 10.81 5.87 -30.63
N PRO A 186 10.84 6.80 -31.61
CA PRO A 186 10.48 8.20 -31.38
C PRO A 186 9.01 8.41 -31.00
N ALA A 187 8.13 7.43 -31.25
CA ALA A 187 6.71 7.48 -30.91
C ALA A 187 6.42 6.94 -29.49
N ALA A 188 7.40 6.28 -28.85
CA ALA A 188 7.24 5.79 -27.50
C ALA A 188 7.14 6.94 -26.50
N ARG A 189 6.34 6.73 -25.45
CA ARG A 189 6.24 7.70 -24.35
C ARG A 189 7.52 7.76 -23.54
N LEU A 190 7.89 8.97 -23.15
CA LEU A 190 8.98 9.19 -22.20
C LEU A 190 8.62 8.56 -20.85
N LYS A 191 9.49 7.65 -20.40
CA LYS A 191 9.46 7.12 -19.04
C LYS A 191 10.44 7.92 -18.17
N ALA A 192 10.04 8.22 -16.94
CA ALA A 192 10.93 8.86 -15.99
C ALA A 192 12.05 7.90 -15.58
N GLY A 193 13.25 8.42 -15.31
CA GLY A 193 14.34 7.64 -14.74
C GLY A 193 13.97 7.15 -13.34
N ILE A 194 14.19 5.86 -13.08
CA ILE A 194 13.91 5.26 -11.78
C ILE A 194 15.20 5.24 -10.97
N ASN A 195 15.19 5.95 -9.83
CA ASN A 195 16.29 6.00 -8.87
C ASN A 195 15.81 5.55 -7.48
N SER A 196 15.01 4.48 -7.42
CA SER A 196 14.52 3.92 -6.17
C SER A 196 15.15 2.56 -5.88
N HIS A 197 15.56 2.36 -4.63
CA HIS A 197 16.19 1.14 -4.16
C HIS A 197 15.32 0.33 -3.19
N THR A 198 14.14 0.83 -2.84
CA THR A 198 13.31 0.27 -1.76
C THR A 198 11.82 0.36 -2.07
N TRP A 199 11.36 -0.34 -3.10
CA TRP A 199 9.93 -0.44 -3.37
C TRP A 199 9.24 -1.30 -2.31
N THR A 200 8.07 -0.85 -1.85
CA THR A 200 7.25 -1.59 -0.88
C THR A 200 5.95 -2.08 -1.50
N HIS A 201 5.46 -1.37 -2.51
CA HIS A 201 4.24 -1.71 -3.24
C HIS A 201 4.40 -1.45 -4.73
N CYS A 202 3.49 -2.01 -5.52
CA CYS A 202 3.33 -1.73 -6.94
C CYS A 202 1.86 -1.43 -7.23
N GLU A 203 1.64 -0.42 -8.08
CA GLU A 203 0.32 -0.11 -8.62
C GLU A 203 -0.25 -1.32 -9.38
N ILE A 204 -1.54 -1.58 -9.23
CA ILE A 204 -2.19 -2.70 -9.93
C ILE A 204 -2.30 -2.37 -11.41
N HIS A 205 -2.81 -1.17 -11.71
CA HIS A 205 -2.76 -0.60 -13.04
C HIS A 205 -3.01 0.92 -12.97
N PRO A 206 -2.18 1.78 -13.61
CA PRO A 206 -2.33 3.24 -13.51
C PRO A 206 -3.69 3.80 -13.92
N SER A 207 -4.45 3.10 -14.79
CA SER A 207 -5.79 3.54 -15.20
C SER A 207 -6.82 3.48 -14.07
N MET A 208 -6.53 2.77 -12.98
CA MET A 208 -7.46 2.61 -11.85
C MET A 208 -7.61 3.88 -11.01
N ILE A 209 -6.80 4.91 -11.28
CA ILE A 209 -6.96 6.27 -10.75
C ILE A 209 -8.23 6.96 -11.28
N LEU A 210 -8.77 6.50 -12.40
CA LEU A 210 -9.93 7.13 -13.03
C LEU A 210 -11.22 6.79 -12.29
N GLY A 211 -12.15 7.73 -12.27
CA GLY A 211 -13.55 7.48 -11.90
C GLY A 211 -14.35 6.86 -13.05
N ILE A 212 -15.59 6.48 -12.77
CA ILE A 212 -16.46 5.76 -13.72
C ILE A 212 -16.69 6.51 -15.05
N CYS A 213 -16.86 7.83 -15.01
CA CYS A 213 -17.10 8.60 -16.24
C CYS A 213 -15.82 8.83 -17.04
N ALA A 214 -14.67 8.96 -16.37
CA ALA A 214 -13.41 9.16 -17.05
C ALA A 214 -12.89 7.85 -17.67
N SER A 215 -13.26 6.68 -17.13
CA SER A 215 -12.81 5.37 -17.61
C SER A 215 -13.45 4.94 -18.94
N ILE A 216 -14.54 5.58 -19.36
CA ILE A 216 -15.18 5.32 -20.66
C ILE A 216 -14.63 6.19 -21.80
N ILE A 217 -13.75 7.15 -21.48
CA ILE A 217 -13.15 8.03 -22.49
C ILE A 217 -12.06 7.24 -23.22
N PRO A 218 -12.11 7.10 -24.56
CA PRO A 218 -11.05 6.43 -25.31
C PRO A 218 -9.76 7.26 -25.24
N PHE A 219 -8.65 6.62 -24.90
CA PHE A 219 -7.32 7.23 -24.81
C PHE A 219 -7.31 8.54 -23.99
N PRO A 220 -7.74 8.51 -22.72
CA PRO A 220 -7.90 9.72 -21.89
C PRO A 220 -6.56 10.43 -21.65
N ASP A 221 -5.48 9.68 -21.72
CA ASP A 221 -4.09 10.10 -21.60
C ASP A 221 -3.51 10.79 -22.85
N HIS A 222 -4.22 10.76 -23.99
CA HIS A 222 -3.86 11.46 -25.22
C HIS A 222 -4.67 12.74 -25.45
N ASN A 223 -5.53 13.11 -24.51
CA ASN A 223 -6.41 14.25 -24.63
C ASN A 223 -5.93 15.44 -23.78
N GLN A 224 -6.32 16.65 -24.17
CA GLN A 224 -6.10 17.82 -23.34
C GLN A 224 -6.93 17.69 -22.06
N SER A 225 -6.31 17.80 -20.88
CA SER A 225 -6.96 17.58 -19.57
C SER A 225 -8.37 18.20 -19.42
N PRO A 226 -8.60 19.50 -19.73
CA PRO A 226 -9.94 20.10 -19.73
C PRO A 226 -11.00 19.36 -20.54
N ARG A 227 -10.64 18.73 -21.67
CA ARG A 227 -11.58 17.99 -22.53
C ARG A 227 -12.06 16.71 -21.88
N ASN A 228 -11.20 16.06 -21.09
CA ASN A 228 -11.62 14.91 -20.29
C ASN A 228 -12.64 15.33 -19.23
N THR A 229 -12.45 16.49 -18.61
CA THR A 229 -13.39 17.04 -17.61
C THR A 229 -14.76 17.35 -18.22
N TYR A 230 -14.83 17.83 -19.47
CA TYR A 230 -16.11 18.10 -20.13
C TYR A 230 -16.91 16.85 -20.51
N GLN A 231 -16.21 15.74 -20.73
CA GLN A 231 -16.83 14.47 -21.10
C GLN A 231 -17.23 13.62 -19.87
N SER A 232 -16.66 13.93 -18.70
CA SER A 232 -16.86 13.20 -17.44
C SER A 232 -18.09 13.65 -16.67
#